data_AF-A0A0D8BC64-F1
#
_entry.id   AF-A0A0D8BC64-F1
#
_cell.length_a   1.000
_cell.length_b   1.000
_cell.length_c   1.000
_cell.angle_alpha   90.00
_cell.angle_beta   90.00
_cell.angle_gamma   90.00
#
_symmetry.space_group_name_H-M   'P 1'
#
loop_
_entity.id
_entity.type
_entity.pdbx_description
1 polymer ?
#
loop_
_entity_poly.entity_id
_entity_poly.type
_entity_poly.pdbx_seq_one_letter_code
_entity_poly.pdbx_strand_id
1 'polypeptide(L)'
;MRWPRRSGRTAPPILVDDGSLAILASSFDPAAGEGPALATLAATGHPPGAPVLLRHLFALPEPPDTPESPDAPDAPDAPEPPDAPEPPDAPEAAGASSFDGAASTSLPAWGARRPIRPSGRAREAALRTVVERDGYEVRWLGDRLAVTRQTVPTVLAVAQERARMTGLEMRLPVTYLGWQALASPPASQPHQAGRTPGRKACGRP
;
A
#
# COMPACT_ATOMS: atom_id res chain seq x y z
N MET A 1 12.54 -18.73 -49.50
CA MET A 1 13.07 -18.12 -48.25
C MET A 1 12.70 -19.02 -47.07
N ARG A 2 13.66 -19.69 -46.43
CA ARG A 2 13.41 -20.51 -45.24
C ARG A 2 13.47 -19.60 -44.02
N TRP A 3 12.35 -19.40 -43.32
CA TRP A 3 12.34 -18.75 -42.02
C TRP A 3 13.14 -19.61 -41.03
N PRO A 4 14.10 -19.03 -40.27
CA PRO A 4 14.82 -19.79 -39.26
C PRO A 4 13.82 -20.30 -38.23
N ARG A 5 13.80 -21.62 -38.03
CA ARG A 5 13.00 -22.24 -36.96
C ARG A 5 13.47 -21.64 -35.64
N ARG A 6 12.57 -20.98 -34.91
CA ARG A 6 12.81 -20.56 -33.53
C ARG A 6 13.09 -21.81 -32.70
N SER A 7 14.36 -22.08 -32.45
CA SER A 7 14.83 -23.06 -31.49
C SER A 7 14.10 -22.83 -30.17
N GLY A 8 13.64 -23.91 -29.54
CA GLY A 8 12.68 -23.93 -28.43
C GLY A 8 12.88 -22.80 -27.44
N ARG A 9 11.91 -21.89 -27.38
CA ARG A 9 11.88 -20.82 -26.39
C ARG A 9 11.54 -21.47 -25.05
N THR A 10 12.54 -21.70 -24.20
CA THR A 10 12.33 -22.13 -22.82
C THR A 10 11.33 -21.17 -22.18
N ALA A 11 10.30 -21.72 -21.53
CA ALA A 11 9.33 -20.89 -20.81
C ALA A 11 10.09 -20.02 -19.80
N PRO A 12 9.80 -18.71 -19.71
CA PRO A 12 10.46 -17.87 -18.73
C PRO A 12 10.19 -18.40 -17.32
N PRO A 13 11.17 -18.32 -16.40
CA PRO A 13 10.96 -18.72 -15.02
C PRO A 13 9.86 -17.85 -14.39
N ILE A 14 9.05 -18.44 -13.52
CA ILE A 14 8.10 -17.71 -12.69
C ILE A 14 8.88 -17.15 -11.50
N LEU A 15 8.88 -15.82 -11.35
CA LEU A 15 9.54 -15.13 -10.24
C LEU A 15 8.52 -14.82 -9.15
N VAL A 16 8.88 -15.09 -7.90
CA VAL A 16 8.02 -14.86 -6.72
C VAL A 16 8.80 -14.05 -5.68
N ASP A 17 8.16 -13.04 -5.06
CA ASP A 17 8.78 -12.24 -3.99
C ASP A 17 8.71 -12.99 -2.65
N ASP A 18 9.61 -13.95 -2.47
CA ASP A 18 9.83 -14.67 -1.21
C ASP A 18 10.98 -14.08 -0.38
N GLY A 19 11.48 -12.90 -0.77
CA GLY A 19 12.65 -12.25 -0.17
C GLY A 19 14.00 -12.80 -0.63
N SER A 20 14.05 -13.85 -1.47
CA SER A 20 15.31 -14.40 -2.00
C SER A 20 15.85 -13.65 -3.22
N LEU A 21 15.00 -12.87 -3.89
CA LEU A 21 15.37 -12.13 -5.08
C LEU A 21 16.25 -10.92 -4.73
N ALA A 22 17.28 -10.68 -5.52
CA ALA A 22 18.15 -9.53 -5.39
C ALA A 22 17.50 -8.29 -6.03
N ILE A 23 17.61 -7.13 -5.36
CA ILE A 23 17.23 -5.85 -5.95
C ILE A 23 18.33 -5.45 -6.93
N LEU A 24 18.00 -5.40 -8.22
CA LEU A 24 18.94 -5.05 -9.29
C LEU A 24 18.87 -3.57 -9.67
N ALA A 25 17.71 -2.95 -9.49
CA ALA A 25 17.51 -1.52 -9.71
C ALA A 25 16.33 -1.02 -8.88
N SER A 26 16.30 0.29 -8.62
CA SER A 26 15.19 0.95 -7.96
C SER A 26 15.05 2.39 -8.41
N SER A 27 13.84 2.94 -8.30
CA SER A 27 13.57 4.36 -8.48
C SER A 27 12.51 4.82 -7.47
N PHE A 28 12.88 5.81 -6.67
CA PHE A 28 12.02 6.42 -5.64
C PHE A 28 11.88 7.93 -5.83
N ASP A 29 12.58 8.50 -6.80
CA ASP A 29 12.47 9.92 -7.12
C ASP A 29 11.41 10.12 -8.21
N PRO A 30 10.29 10.80 -7.90
CA PRO A 30 9.26 11.05 -8.89
C PRO A 30 9.70 12.03 -10.00
N ALA A 31 10.76 12.80 -9.81
CA ALA A 31 11.30 13.67 -10.87
C ALA A 31 12.26 12.92 -11.81
N ALA A 32 12.89 11.84 -11.32
CA ALA A 32 13.79 11.03 -12.13
C ALA A 32 12.99 10.25 -13.19
N GLY A 33 13.50 10.24 -14.42
CA GLY A 33 13.05 9.30 -15.45
C GLY A 33 13.53 7.88 -15.15
N GLU A 34 13.03 6.89 -15.90
CA GLU A 34 13.36 5.47 -15.69
C GLU A 34 14.73 5.06 -16.25
N GLY A 35 15.35 5.94 -17.05
CA GLY A 35 16.62 5.68 -17.73
C GLY A 35 17.77 5.31 -16.78
N PRO A 36 18.06 6.11 -15.75
CA PRO A 36 19.12 5.80 -14.78
C PRO A 36 18.94 4.45 -14.08
N ALA A 37 17.73 4.13 -13.60
CA ALA A 37 17.45 2.86 -12.94
C ALA A 37 17.62 1.66 -13.90
N LEU A 38 17.19 1.79 -15.15
CA LEU A 38 17.40 0.75 -16.16
C LEU A 38 18.87 0.63 -16.60
N ALA A 39 19.64 1.71 -16.56
CA ALA A 39 21.08 1.66 -16.77
C ALA A 39 21.77 0.91 -15.61
N THR A 40 21.34 1.12 -14.36
CA THR A 40 21.80 0.33 -13.21
C THR A 40 21.45 -1.15 -13.39
N LEU A 41 20.22 -1.46 -13.80
CA LEU A 41 19.82 -2.85 -14.10
C LEU A 41 20.73 -3.49 -15.15
N ALA A 42 21.00 -2.79 -16.26
CA ALA A 42 21.90 -3.28 -17.30
C ALA A 42 23.34 -3.47 -16.79
N ALA A 43 23.83 -2.59 -15.91
CA ALA A 43 25.15 -2.70 -15.30
C ALA A 43 25.30 -3.92 -14.37
N THR A 44 24.20 -4.49 -13.86
CA THR A 44 24.24 -5.76 -13.11
C THR A 44 24.55 -6.98 -13.99
N GLY A 45 24.55 -6.83 -15.32
CA GLY A 45 24.68 -7.93 -16.27
C GLY A 45 23.39 -8.73 -16.46
N HIS A 46 22.25 -8.24 -15.95
CA HIS A 46 20.94 -8.86 -16.19
C HIS A 46 20.63 -8.91 -17.69
N PRO A 47 20.27 -10.07 -18.26
CA PRO A 47 20.09 -10.21 -19.70
C PRO A 47 18.97 -9.29 -20.23
N PRO A 48 19.19 -8.57 -21.34
CA PRO A 48 18.12 -7.79 -21.96
C PRO A 48 17.01 -8.72 -22.43
N GLY A 49 15.76 -8.35 -22.15
CA GLY A 49 14.59 -9.17 -22.50
C GLY A 49 14.28 -10.29 -21.50
N ALA A 50 15.13 -10.53 -20.49
CA ALA A 50 14.79 -11.43 -19.40
C ALA A 50 13.82 -10.76 -18.42
N PRO A 51 12.79 -11.48 -17.95
CA PRO A 51 11.83 -10.91 -17.02
C PRO A 51 12.48 -10.58 -15.67
N VAL A 52 11.93 -9.57 -15.01
CA VAL A 52 12.17 -9.21 -13.62
C VAL A 52 10.83 -9.20 -12.89
N LEU A 53 10.88 -9.37 -11.57
CA LEU A 53 9.74 -9.08 -10.71
C LEU A 53 9.79 -7.59 -10.34
N LEU A 54 8.82 -6.83 -10.83
CA LEU A 54 8.72 -5.41 -10.52
C LEU A 54 7.87 -5.25 -9.26
N ARG A 55 8.43 -4.63 -8.23
CA ARG A 55 7.81 -4.37 -6.92
C ARG A 55 7.55 -2.90 -6.73
N HIS A 56 6.28 -2.52 -6.64
CA HIS A 56 5.84 -1.17 -6.30
C HIS A 56 5.59 -1.06 -4.81
N LEU A 57 6.10 0.00 -4.18
CA LEU A 57 5.94 0.21 -2.75
C LEU A 57 4.94 1.32 -2.49
N PHE A 58 4.02 1.06 -1.57
CA PHE A 58 3.02 2.00 -1.10
C PHE A 58 3.11 2.18 0.42
N ALA A 59 2.92 3.40 0.89
CA ALA A 59 2.60 3.67 2.28
C ALA A 59 1.07 3.82 2.43
N LEU A 60 0.52 3.21 3.47
CA LEU A 60 -0.84 3.52 3.91
C LEU A 60 -0.73 4.65 4.94
N PRO A 61 -1.51 5.74 4.81
CA PRO A 61 -1.51 6.77 5.82
C PRO A 61 -1.94 6.16 7.15
N GLU A 62 -1.18 6.39 8.21
CA GLU A 62 -1.62 5.99 9.55
C GLU A 62 -2.94 6.70 9.88
N PRO A 63 -3.85 6.06 10.64
CA PRO A 63 -4.95 6.80 11.22
C PRO A 63 -4.32 7.94 12.05
N PRO A 64 -4.83 9.19 11.95
CA PRO A 64 -4.39 10.21 12.88
C PRO A 64 -4.63 9.70 14.29
N ASP A 65 -3.70 9.98 15.21
CA ASP A 65 -3.91 9.71 16.62
C ASP A 65 -5.29 10.25 17.00
N THR A 66 -6.09 9.38 17.61
CA THR A 66 -7.40 9.80 18.12
C THR A 66 -7.10 10.93 19.10
N PRO A 67 -7.64 12.16 18.92
CA PRO A 67 -7.44 13.20 19.90
C PRO A 67 -7.86 12.61 21.25
N GLU A 68 -6.99 12.71 22.26
CA GLU A 68 -7.33 12.31 23.61
C GLU A 68 -8.68 12.95 23.92
N SER A 69 -9.65 12.11 24.31
CA SER A 69 -10.98 12.59 24.61
C SER A 69 -10.80 13.64 25.70
N PRO A 70 -11.27 14.89 25.52
CA PRO A 70 -11.13 15.90 26.56
C PRO A 70 -11.71 15.32 27.84
N ASP A 71 -11.01 15.51 28.96
CA ASP A 71 -11.48 15.08 30.27
C ASP A 71 -12.93 15.55 30.42
N ALA A 72 -13.79 14.63 30.89
CA ALA A 72 -15.18 14.97 31.15
C ALA A 72 -15.18 16.13 32.14
N PRO A 73 -15.95 17.20 31.89
CA PRO A 73 -16.11 18.25 32.90
C PRO A 73 -16.60 17.60 34.19
N ASP A 74 -16.03 18.01 35.33
CA ASP A 74 -16.51 17.57 36.64
C ASP A 74 -18.03 17.74 36.70
N ALA A 75 -18.71 16.70 37.21
CA ALA A 75 -20.14 16.76 37.38
C ALA A 75 -20.47 17.94 38.32
N PRO A 76 -21.43 18.81 37.97
CA PRO A 76 -21.88 19.81 38.92
C PRO A 76 -22.40 19.11 40.17
N ASP A 77 -22.10 19.65 41.35
CA ASP A 77 -22.62 19.15 42.62
C ASP A 77 -24.15 19.00 42.53
N ALA A 78 -24.64 17.85 43.01
CA ALA A 78 -26.07 17.60 43.03
C ALA A 78 -26.74 18.63 43.94
N PRO A 79 -27.82 19.31 43.49
CA PRO A 79 -28.59 20.16 44.38
C PRO A 79 -29.14 19.31 45.53
N GLU A 80 -29.11 19.85 46.75
CA GLU A 80 -29.76 19.21 47.89
C GLU A 80 -31.25 18.96 47.56
N PRO A 81 -31.78 17.77 47.89
CA PRO A 81 -33.18 17.50 47.64
C PRO A 81 -34.03 18.51 48.42
N PRO A 82 -35.03 19.14 47.78
CA PRO A 82 -35.99 19.94 48.51
C PRO A 82 -36.70 19.07 49.55
N ASP A 83 -36.98 19.62 50.73
CA ASP A 83 -37.78 18.96 51.75
C ASP A 83 -39.08 18.41 51.14
N ALA A 84 -39.39 17.16 51.47
CA ALA A 84 -40.58 16.49 50.95
C ALA A 84 -41.83 17.27 51.40
N PRO A 85 -42.71 17.69 50.47
CA PRO A 85 -44.00 18.23 50.85
C PRO A 85 -44.83 17.16 51.55
N GLU A 86 -45.52 17.53 52.64
CA GLU A 86 -46.48 16.65 53.30
C GLU A 86 -47.53 16.16 52.30
N PRO A 87 -47.92 14.87 52.37
CA PRO A 87 -48.86 14.31 51.41
C PRO A 87 -50.23 14.97 51.55
N PRO A 88 -50.83 15.49 50.46
CA PRO A 88 -52.22 15.93 50.46
C PRO A 88 -53.17 14.72 50.50
N ASP A 89 -54.29 14.87 51.21
CA ASP A 89 -55.36 13.88 51.26
C ASP A 89 -55.92 13.54 49.86
N ALA A 90 -56.15 12.24 49.65
CA ALA A 90 -56.54 11.67 48.37
C ALA A 90 -57.95 12.11 47.93
N PRO A 91 -58.14 12.60 46.69
CA PRO A 91 -59.46 12.73 46.09
C PRO A 91 -59.88 11.44 45.37
N GLU A 92 -61.16 11.07 45.52
CA GLU A 92 -61.80 9.95 44.83
C GLU A 92 -61.89 10.15 43.31
N ALA A 93 -61.78 9.02 42.61
CA ALA A 93 -61.60 8.89 41.18
C ALA A 93 -62.76 9.44 40.33
N ALA A 94 -62.41 10.06 39.19
CA ALA A 94 -63.31 10.20 38.05
C ALA A 94 -62.54 10.18 36.72
N GLY A 95 -62.87 9.20 35.88
CA GLY A 95 -63.19 9.43 34.45
C GLY A 95 -62.08 9.79 33.47
N ALA A 96 -61.69 8.78 32.67
CA ALA A 96 -61.52 8.80 31.21
C ALA A 96 -61.03 10.07 30.49
N SER A 97 -60.01 9.92 29.63
CA SER A 97 -60.21 9.95 28.16
C SER A 97 -58.88 9.78 27.41
N SER A 98 -58.94 9.00 26.33
CA SER A 98 -57.94 8.87 25.28
C SER A 98 -57.55 10.20 24.65
N PHE A 99 -56.27 10.35 24.28
CA PHE A 99 -55.90 11.22 23.17
C PHE A 99 -54.80 10.58 22.33
N ASP A 100 -55.16 10.37 21.06
CA ASP A 100 -54.36 9.91 19.95
C ASP A 100 -53.58 11.10 19.35
N GLY A 101 -52.37 10.83 18.84
CA GLY A 101 -51.75 11.69 17.83
C GLY A 101 -50.62 12.62 18.27
N ALA A 102 -49.38 12.25 17.91
CA ALA A 102 -48.40 13.16 17.29
C ALA A 102 -47.23 12.33 16.73
N ALA A 103 -47.32 11.95 15.45
CA ALA A 103 -46.17 11.45 14.71
C ALA A 103 -45.20 12.62 14.47
N SER A 104 -44.23 12.76 15.38
CA SER A 104 -43.13 13.71 15.27
C SER A 104 -42.11 13.16 14.26
N THR A 105 -42.27 13.52 12.98
CA THR A 105 -41.22 13.34 11.97
C THR A 105 -40.14 14.38 12.19
N SER A 106 -39.29 14.12 13.19
CA SER A 106 -37.99 14.78 13.33
C SER A 106 -37.21 14.58 12.04
N LEU A 107 -37.04 15.67 11.28
CA LEU A 107 -36.08 15.72 10.19
C LEU A 107 -34.71 15.29 10.74
N PRO A 108 -34.02 14.32 10.11
CA PRO A 108 -32.71 13.94 10.57
C PRO A 108 -31.85 15.20 10.48
N ALA A 109 -31.31 15.64 11.61
CA ALA A 109 -30.32 16.69 11.64
C ALA A 109 -29.21 16.28 10.66
N TRP A 110 -29.03 17.06 9.59
CA TRP A 110 -27.85 17.00 8.72
C TRP A 110 -26.64 17.55 9.50
N GLY A 111 -26.43 17.06 10.72
CA GLY A 111 -25.17 17.23 11.42
C GLY A 111 -24.10 16.66 10.53
N ALA A 112 -23.14 17.51 10.15
CA ALA A 112 -22.06 17.20 9.24
C ALA A 112 -21.42 15.87 9.64
N ARG A 113 -21.86 14.78 9.00
CA ARG A 113 -21.25 13.46 9.20
C ARG A 113 -19.85 13.61 8.67
N ARG A 114 -18.88 13.72 9.58
CA ARG A 114 -17.48 13.64 9.21
C ARG A 114 -17.31 12.39 8.37
N PRO A 115 -16.79 12.50 7.14
CA PRO A 115 -16.59 11.33 6.30
C PRO A 115 -15.74 10.34 7.10
N ILE A 116 -16.30 9.15 7.36
CA ILE A 116 -15.59 8.08 8.06
C ILE A 116 -14.37 7.76 7.20
N ARG A 117 -13.19 8.15 7.67
CA ARG A 117 -11.95 7.78 6.97
C ARG A 117 -11.83 6.26 7.05
N PRO A 118 -11.62 5.55 5.92
CA PRO A 118 -11.46 4.11 5.95
C PRO A 118 -10.25 3.73 6.81
N SER A 119 -10.35 2.64 7.57
CA SER A 119 -9.24 2.07 8.34
C SER A 119 -8.12 1.59 7.41
N GLY A 120 -6.90 1.41 7.92
CA GLY A 120 -5.77 0.90 7.13
C GLY A 120 -6.10 -0.40 6.37
N ARG A 121 -6.80 -1.34 7.01
CA ARG A 121 -7.28 -2.59 6.39
C ARG A 121 -8.26 -2.36 5.24
N ALA A 122 -9.18 -1.41 5.37
CA ALA A 122 -10.13 -1.09 4.30
C ALA A 122 -9.41 -0.45 3.09
N ARG A 123 -8.37 0.36 3.34
CA ARG A 123 -7.54 0.95 2.27
C ARG A 123 -6.72 -0.11 1.56
N GLU A 124 -6.10 -1.03 2.30
CA GLU A 124 -5.41 -2.19 1.74
C GLU A 124 -6.35 -3.02 0.87
N ALA A 125 -7.53 -3.39 1.38
CA ALA A 125 -8.50 -4.19 0.65
C ALA A 125 -8.96 -3.52 -0.66
N ALA A 126 -9.13 -2.19 -0.65
CA ALA A 126 -9.47 -1.42 -1.84
C ALA A 126 -8.33 -1.45 -2.88
N LEU A 127 -7.08 -1.23 -2.46
CA LEU A 127 -5.91 -1.32 -3.33
C LEU A 127 -5.78 -2.73 -3.91
N ARG A 128 -5.84 -3.75 -3.05
CA ARG A 128 -5.79 -5.17 -3.42
C ARG A 128 -6.83 -5.51 -4.49
N THR A 129 -8.09 -5.13 -4.28
CA THR A 129 -9.18 -5.36 -5.24
C THR A 129 -8.88 -4.80 -6.63
N VAL A 130 -8.29 -3.61 -6.71
CA VAL A 130 -7.99 -2.95 -7.99
C VAL A 130 -6.80 -3.61 -8.70
N VAL A 131 -5.73 -3.91 -7.97
CA VAL A 131 -4.49 -4.41 -8.60
C VAL A 131 -4.53 -5.92 -8.87
N GLU A 132 -5.19 -6.72 -8.04
CA GLU A 132 -5.31 -8.17 -8.30
C GLU A 132 -6.08 -8.44 -9.60
N ARG A 133 -7.05 -7.58 -9.96
CA ARG A 133 -7.75 -7.64 -11.25
C ARG A 133 -6.81 -7.49 -12.46
N ASP A 134 -5.74 -6.71 -12.31
CA ASP A 134 -4.74 -6.49 -13.34
C ASP A 134 -3.57 -7.50 -13.27
N GLY A 135 -3.68 -8.51 -12.40
CA GLY A 135 -2.70 -9.60 -12.25
C GLY A 135 -1.48 -9.25 -11.40
N TYR A 136 -1.61 -8.30 -10.47
CA TYR A 136 -0.60 -8.04 -9.45
C TYR A 136 -0.83 -8.88 -8.21
N GLU A 137 0.24 -9.22 -7.52
CA GLU A 137 0.18 -9.77 -6.17
C GLU A 137 0.39 -8.67 -5.13
N VAL A 138 -0.30 -8.76 -4.00
CA VAL A 138 -0.20 -7.78 -2.91
C VAL A 138 0.28 -8.44 -1.62
N ARG A 139 1.37 -7.92 -1.06
CA ARG A 139 2.00 -8.42 0.16
C ARG A 139 2.40 -7.27 1.08
N TRP A 140 2.48 -7.54 2.38
CA TRP A 140 3.08 -6.62 3.34
C TRP A 140 4.60 -6.81 3.40
N LEU A 141 5.32 -5.71 3.45
CA LEU A 141 6.77 -5.66 3.65
C LEU A 141 7.07 -4.67 4.78
N GLY A 142 6.98 -5.16 6.01
CA GLY A 142 7.02 -4.32 7.21
C GLY A 142 5.78 -3.43 7.32
N ASP A 143 5.99 -2.11 7.35
CA ASP A 143 4.98 -1.05 7.38
C ASP A 143 4.47 -0.65 5.98
N ARG A 144 5.00 -1.25 4.92
CA ARG A 144 4.68 -0.89 3.53
C ARG A 144 3.91 -2.00 2.85
N LEU A 145 3.09 -1.61 1.88
CA LEU A 145 2.46 -2.55 0.97
C LEU A 145 3.30 -2.68 -0.31
N ALA A 146 3.62 -3.91 -0.67
CA ALA A 146 4.30 -4.27 -1.91
C ALA A 146 3.28 -4.81 -2.92
N VAL A 147 3.25 -4.23 -4.10
CA VAL A 147 2.46 -4.68 -5.25
C VAL A 147 3.43 -5.20 -6.31
N THR A 148 3.40 -6.50 -6.62
CA THR A 148 4.41 -7.14 -7.47
C THR A 148 3.81 -7.71 -8.75
N ARG A 149 4.59 -7.66 -9.84
CA ARG A 149 4.24 -8.30 -11.12
C ARG A 149 5.49 -8.63 -11.92
N GLN A 150 5.49 -9.76 -12.60
CA GLN A 150 6.57 -10.14 -13.51
C GLN A 150 6.45 -9.39 -14.85
N THR A 151 7.53 -8.75 -15.30
CA THR A 151 7.56 -7.99 -16.56
C THR A 151 8.93 -8.03 -17.21
N VAL A 152 9.00 -7.75 -18.52
CA VAL A 152 10.27 -7.50 -19.21
C VAL A 152 10.58 -6.00 -19.10
N PRO A 153 11.63 -5.60 -18.37
CA PRO A 153 11.86 -4.20 -18.07
C PRO A 153 12.34 -3.46 -19.32
N THR A 154 11.50 -2.56 -19.82
CA THR A 154 11.83 -1.58 -20.84
C THR A 154 11.49 -0.19 -20.31
N VAL A 155 12.10 0.86 -20.84
CA VAL A 155 11.79 2.25 -20.44
C VAL A 155 10.29 2.52 -20.52
N LEU A 156 9.66 2.12 -21.63
CA LEU A 156 8.22 2.32 -21.83
C LEU A 156 7.38 1.49 -20.85
N ALA A 157 7.70 0.21 -20.65
CA ALA A 157 6.94 -0.65 -19.75
C ALA A 157 7.00 -0.16 -18.31
N VAL A 158 8.19 0.23 -17.83
CA VAL A 158 8.35 0.77 -16.47
C VAL A 158 7.65 2.12 -16.32
N ALA A 159 7.73 3.00 -17.33
CA ALA A 159 7.02 4.27 -17.30
C ALA A 159 5.49 4.10 -17.29
N GLN A 160 4.95 3.19 -18.10
CA GLN A 160 3.52 2.86 -18.11
C GLN A 160 3.06 2.31 -16.76
N GLU A 161 3.88 1.43 -16.18
CA GLU A 161 3.60 0.84 -14.89
C GLU A 161 3.57 1.89 -13.78
N ARG A 162 4.58 2.74 -13.75
CA ARG A 162 4.63 3.86 -12.81
C ARG A 162 3.44 4.79 -12.96
N ALA A 163 3.06 5.15 -14.19
CA ALA A 163 1.89 5.97 -14.44
C ALA A 163 0.59 5.32 -13.91
N ARG A 164 0.47 3.99 -14.04
CA ARG A 164 -0.65 3.22 -13.45
C ARG A 164 -0.66 3.35 -11.92
N MET A 165 0.49 3.18 -11.28
CA MET A 165 0.62 3.24 -9.82
C MET A 165 0.37 4.64 -9.26
N THR A 166 0.89 5.69 -9.91
CA THR A 166 0.54 7.09 -9.58
C THR A 166 -0.96 7.36 -9.78
N GLY A 167 -1.58 6.77 -10.81
CA GLY A 167 -3.03 6.84 -11.01
C GLY A 167 -3.84 6.12 -9.91
N LEU A 168 -3.26 5.19 -9.15
CA LEU A 168 -3.91 4.58 -7.98
C LEU A 168 -3.88 5.51 -6.77
N GLU A 169 -2.77 6.19 -6.52
CA GLU A 169 -2.64 7.20 -5.45
C GLU A 169 -3.67 8.33 -5.60
N MET A 170 -4.03 8.72 -6.82
CA MET A 170 -5.07 9.73 -7.05
C MET A 170 -6.49 9.25 -6.72
N ARG A 171 -6.73 7.93 -6.70
CA ARG A 171 -8.07 7.33 -6.53
C ARG A 171 -8.26 6.68 -5.17
N LEU A 172 -7.15 6.31 -4.52
CA LEU A 172 -7.12 5.56 -3.28
C LEU A 172 -6.28 6.33 -2.27
N PRO A 173 -6.63 6.29 -0.97
CA PRO A 173 -5.85 6.94 0.09
C PRO A 173 -4.57 6.14 0.40
N VAL A 174 -3.66 6.07 -0.56
CA VAL A 174 -2.36 5.39 -0.49
C VAL A 174 -1.30 6.31 -1.08
N THR A 175 -0.08 6.29 -0.56
CA THR A 175 1.04 7.08 -1.11
C THR A 175 1.96 6.15 -1.90
N TYR A 176 2.21 6.46 -3.17
CA TYR A 176 3.14 5.68 -3.98
C TYR A 176 4.57 6.13 -3.73
N LEU A 177 5.42 5.23 -3.25
CA LEU A 177 6.79 5.55 -2.85
C LEU A 177 7.78 5.39 -4.01
N GLY A 178 7.54 4.44 -4.92
CA GLY A 178 8.47 4.10 -5.99
C GLY A 178 8.47 2.60 -6.31
N TRP A 179 9.48 2.15 -7.03
CA TRP A 179 9.58 0.77 -7.49
C TRP A 179 10.98 0.17 -7.36
N GLN A 180 11.04 -1.15 -7.36
CA GLN A 180 12.25 -1.97 -7.35
C GLN A 180 12.12 -3.08 -8.40
N ALA A 181 13.18 -3.34 -9.17
CA ALA A 181 13.27 -4.50 -10.04
C ALA A 181 14.08 -5.59 -9.34
N LEU A 182 13.46 -6.76 -9.18
CA LEU A 182 14.04 -7.92 -8.53
C LEU A 182 14.25 -9.05 -9.52
N ALA A 183 15.34 -9.79 -9.39
CA ALA A 183 15.55 -11.04 -10.12
C ALA A 183 16.34 -12.01 -9.25
N SER A 184 16.43 -13.26 -9.70
CA SER A 184 17.34 -14.22 -9.08
C SER A 184 18.75 -13.61 -9.09
N PRO A 185 19.49 -13.67 -7.98
CA PRO A 185 20.86 -13.20 -7.96
C PRO A 185 21.63 -13.87 -9.10
N PRO A 186 22.51 -13.15 -9.82
CA PRO A 186 23.35 -13.79 -10.81
C PRO A 186 24.06 -14.93 -10.09
N ALA A 187 23.90 -16.17 -10.60
CA ALA A 187 24.56 -17.34 -10.03
C ALA A 187 26.01 -16.93 -9.79
N SER A 188 26.39 -16.82 -8.50
CA SER A 188 27.65 -16.20 -8.11
C SER A 188 28.70 -16.70 -9.06
N GLN A 189 29.20 -15.83 -9.96
CA GLN A 189 30.30 -16.23 -10.82
C GLN A 189 31.33 -16.76 -9.84
N PRO A 190 31.74 -18.04 -9.96
CA PRO A 190 32.69 -18.62 -9.03
C PRO A 190 33.81 -17.61 -8.94
N HIS A 191 33.92 -17.03 -7.74
CA HIS A 191 34.81 -15.93 -7.44
C HIS A 191 36.11 -16.23 -8.17
N GLN A 192 36.63 -15.32 -9.00
CA GLN A 192 37.96 -15.49 -9.60
C GLN A 192 39.03 -15.40 -8.49
N ALA A 193 38.91 -16.26 -7.48
CA ALA A 193 39.90 -16.63 -6.50
C ALA A 193 41.01 -17.35 -7.28
N GLY A 194 41.98 -16.58 -7.78
CA GLY A 194 43.14 -17.18 -8.42
C GLY A 194 43.82 -16.36 -9.50
N ARG A 195 43.30 -15.19 -9.91
CA ARG A 195 44.12 -14.25 -10.68
C ARG A 195 44.97 -13.42 -9.74
N THR A 196 45.93 -14.08 -9.10
CA THR A 196 47.12 -13.40 -8.57
C THR A 196 47.71 -12.60 -9.74
N PRO A 197 47.81 -11.26 -9.66
CA PRO A 197 48.49 -10.51 -10.71
C PRO A 197 49.92 -11.02 -10.78
N GLY A 198 50.23 -11.75 -11.86
CA GLY A 198 51.57 -12.26 -12.10
C GLY A 198 52.55 -11.11 -11.96
N ARG A 199 53.41 -11.19 -10.94
CA ARG A 199 54.56 -10.32 -10.78
C ARG A 199 55.26 -10.22 -12.14
N LYS A 200 55.20 -9.05 -12.77
CA LYS A 200 56.08 -8.73 -13.89
C LYS A 200 57.50 -8.87 -13.38
N ALA A 201 58.18 -9.93 -13.79
CA ALA A 201 59.61 -10.06 -13.62
C ALA A 201 60.26 -8.94 -14.46
N CYS A 202 60.70 -7.87 -13.80
CA CYS A 202 61.65 -6.94 -14.37
C CYS A 202 62.96 -7.69 -14.59
N GLY A 203 63.12 -8.24 -15.79
CA GLY A 203 64.37 -8.82 -16.25
C GLY A 203 64.99 -7.96 -17.33
N ARG A 204 66.16 -7.40 -16.97
CA ARG A 204 67.32 -7.15 -17.83
C ARG A 204 67.30 -5.93 -18.76
N PRO A 205 68.46 -5.41 -19.23
CA PRO A 205 69.78 -6.06 -19.41
C PRO A 205 70.75 -5.98 -18.23
#